data_AF-A0A1G3QCW4-F1
#
_entry.id   AF-A0A1G3QCW4-F1
#
_cell.length_a   1.000
_cell.length_b   1.000
_cell.length_c   1.000
_cell.angle_alpha   90.00
_cell.angle_beta   90.00
_cell.angle_gamma   90.00
#
_symmetry.space_group_name_H-M   'P 1'
#
loop_
_entity.id
_entity.type
_entity.pdbx_description
1 polymer ?
#
loop_
_entity_poly.entity_id
_entity_poly.type
_entity_poly.pdbx_seq_one_letter_code
_entity_poly.pdbx_strand_id
1 'polypeptide(L)'
;MISNTEQFNNLIAKYALSRPISLADQRYILKRRKASLKILLKKKGAYSVLIMIVVGISTMFKKMGINLSLVQSKIIAGVTAAAVSTGSAGGAYKAALYIKKKISESKKVEEERERAVADNGAPVLITHEQIKDYYHKLEEVNLDDGSRLIGAVIYQDRRIARIHTIHGVIEVPVKSIKGILIKER
;
A
#
# COMPACT_ATOMS: atom_id res chain seq x y z
N MET A 1 -0.93 8.08 25.28
CA MET A 1 -1.70 7.09 24.49
C MET A 1 -3.13 7.60 24.49
N ILE A 2 -3.71 7.94 23.33
CA ILE A 2 -5.12 8.33 23.25
C ILE A 2 -5.86 7.08 22.77
N SER A 3 -6.88 6.62 23.51
CA SER A 3 -7.61 5.41 23.16
C SER A 3 -8.41 5.63 21.86
N ASN A 4 -8.68 4.56 21.11
CA ASN A 4 -9.39 4.65 19.83
C ASN A 4 -10.79 5.30 19.97
N THR A 5 -11.41 5.15 21.13
CA THR A 5 -12.69 5.75 21.52
C THR A 5 -12.57 7.26 21.75
N GLU A 6 -11.50 7.73 22.38
CA GLU A 6 -11.27 9.18 22.58
C GLU A 6 -11.03 9.92 21.27
N GLN A 7 -10.28 9.33 20.33
CA GLN A 7 -10.10 9.93 19.00
C GLN A 7 -11.41 9.99 18.22
N PHE A 8 -12.24 8.97 18.35
CA PHE A 8 -13.55 8.93 17.70
C PHE A 8 -14.48 9.99 18.29
N ASN A 9 -14.54 10.11 19.62
CA ASN A 9 -15.33 11.12 20.31
C ASN A 9 -14.86 12.55 19.96
N ASN A 10 -13.55 12.78 19.86
CA ASN A 10 -13.00 14.06 19.41
C ASN A 10 -13.36 14.40 17.97
N LEU A 11 -13.45 13.39 17.08
CA LEU A 11 -13.92 13.60 15.72
C LEU A 11 -15.42 13.93 15.69
N ILE A 12 -16.25 13.21 16.45
CA ILE A 12 -17.68 13.52 16.57
C ILE A 12 -17.88 14.96 17.08
N ALA A 13 -17.14 15.36 18.12
CA ALA A 13 -17.20 16.70 18.68
C ALA A 13 -16.76 17.76 17.66
N LYS A 14 -15.70 17.50 16.89
CA LYS A 14 -15.17 18.42 15.88
C LYS A 14 -16.11 18.61 14.68
N TYR A 15 -16.83 17.57 14.28
CA TYR A 15 -17.75 17.62 13.13
C TYR A 15 -19.19 17.94 13.53
N ALA A 16 -19.44 18.29 14.80
CA ALA A 16 -20.74 18.75 15.33
C ALA A 16 -21.92 17.92 14.80
N LEU A 17 -21.78 16.58 14.85
CA LEU A 17 -22.85 15.70 14.40
C LEU A 17 -24.08 15.96 15.27
N SER A 18 -25.16 16.41 14.65
CA SER A 18 -26.40 16.81 15.30
C SER A 18 -27.09 15.68 16.07
N ARG A 19 -26.60 14.43 15.93
CA ARG A 19 -27.10 13.23 16.59
C ARG A 19 -25.94 12.26 16.84
N PRO A 20 -25.91 11.55 17.98
CA PRO A 20 -24.93 10.50 18.20
C PRO A 20 -25.11 9.39 17.14
N ILE A 21 -24.00 8.96 16.54
CA ILE A 21 -23.97 7.84 15.59
C ILE A 21 -24.51 6.59 16.29
N SER A 22 -25.37 5.82 15.63
CA SER A 22 -25.96 4.60 16.19
C SER A 22 -24.87 3.60 16.62
N LEU A 23 -25.14 2.79 17.65
CA LEU A 23 -24.17 1.79 18.13
C LEU A 23 -23.80 0.76 17.05
N ALA A 24 -24.73 0.46 16.14
CA ALA A 24 -24.48 -0.43 15.00
C ALA A 24 -23.48 0.21 14.03
N ASP A 25 -23.67 1.48 13.68
CA ASP A 25 -22.80 2.22 12.77
C ASP A 25 -21.43 2.49 13.38
N GLN A 26 -21.35 2.77 14.69
CA GLN A 26 -20.08 2.89 15.40
C GLN A 26 -19.25 1.61 15.30
N ARG A 27 -19.88 0.45 15.53
CA ARG A 27 -19.20 -0.85 15.40
C ARG A 27 -18.80 -1.12 13.96
N TYR A 28 -19.64 -0.76 12.99
CA TYR A 28 -19.32 -0.89 11.58
C TYR A 28 -18.12 -0.02 11.16
N ILE A 29 -18.08 1.23 11.58
CA ILE A 29 -16.98 2.17 11.34
C ILE A 29 -15.70 1.67 12.02
N LEU A 30 -15.78 1.23 13.28
CA LEU A 30 -14.64 0.68 14.01
C LEU A 30 -14.11 -0.61 13.35
N LYS A 31 -14.99 -1.47 12.83
CA LYS A 31 -14.63 -2.71 12.12
C LYS A 31 -13.98 -2.44 10.76
N ARG A 32 -14.40 -1.39 10.04
CA ARG A 32 -13.80 -1.00 8.75
C ARG A 32 -12.60 -0.06 8.87
N ARG A 33 -12.34 0.53 10.04
CA ARG A 33 -11.20 1.45 10.25
C ARG A 33 -9.90 0.68 10.06
N LYS A 34 -9.19 0.97 8.97
CA LYS A 34 -7.87 0.39 8.69
C LYS A 34 -6.97 0.61 9.90
N ALA A 35 -6.29 -0.45 10.33
CA ALA A 35 -5.34 -0.39 11.45
C ALA A 35 -4.33 0.74 11.20
N SER A 36 -4.03 1.51 12.24
CA SER A 36 -3.10 2.63 12.09
C SER A 36 -1.74 2.12 11.60
N LEU A 37 -1.07 2.90 10.75
CA LEU A 37 0.22 2.54 10.18
C LEU A 37 1.22 2.11 11.27
N LYS A 38 1.18 2.76 12.44
CA LYS A 38 1.98 2.39 13.62
C LYS A 38 1.71 0.97 14.11
N ILE A 39 0.44 0.57 14.21
CA ILE A 39 0.03 -0.78 14.62
C ILE A 39 0.46 -1.80 13.57
N LEU A 40 0.28 -1.48 12.28
CA LEU A 40 0.71 -2.34 11.17
C LEU A 40 2.22 -2.56 11.17
N LEU A 41 3.01 -1.50 11.40
CA LEU A 41 4.47 -1.58 11.50
C LEU A 41 4.92 -2.39 12.72
N LYS A 42 4.26 -2.23 13.87
CA LYS A 42 4.56 -3.00 15.09
C LYS A 42 4.23 -4.48 14.91
N LYS A 43 3.11 -4.80 14.26
CA LYS A 43 2.67 -6.18 14.00
C LYS A 43 3.57 -6.91 12.98
N LYS A 44 4.12 -6.20 12.00
CA LYS A 44 5.03 -6.78 10.99
C LYS A 44 6.48 -6.93 11.48
N GLY A 45 6.79 -6.59 12.73
CA GLY A 45 8.18 -6.61 13.23
C GLY A 45 9.11 -5.57 12.58
N ALA A 46 8.61 -4.78 11.63
CA ALA A 46 9.36 -3.75 10.90
C ALA A 46 9.41 -2.42 11.69
N TYR A 47 9.44 -2.49 13.01
CA TYR A 47 9.46 -1.32 13.89
C TYR A 47 10.91 -0.94 14.21
N SER A 48 11.69 -0.63 13.18
CA SER A 48 13.06 -0.16 13.35
C SER A 48 13.11 1.34 13.66
N VAL A 49 14.13 1.77 14.39
CA VAL A 49 14.38 3.19 14.71
C VAL A 49 14.43 4.03 13.42
N LEU A 50 15.03 3.50 12.36
CA LEU A 50 15.08 4.15 11.04
C LEU A 50 13.69 4.42 10.45
N ILE A 51 12.77 3.46 10.58
CA ILE A 51 11.39 3.65 10.11
C ILE A 51 10.66 4.71 10.94
N MET A 52 10.90 4.77 12.26
CA MET A 52 10.35 5.86 13.09
C MET A 52 10.87 7.23 12.66
N ILE A 53 12.15 7.36 12.32
CA ILE A 53 12.72 8.63 11.83
C ILE A 53 12.03 9.04 10.52
N VAL A 54 11.92 8.13 9.56
CA VAL A 54 11.28 8.40 8.26
C VAL A 54 9.81 8.79 8.41
N VAL A 55 9.06 8.05 9.26
CA VAL A 55 7.65 8.36 9.55
C VAL A 55 7.55 9.70 10.30
N GLY A 56 8.44 9.95 11.25
CA GLY A 56 8.52 11.20 12.01
C GLY A 56 8.68 12.40 11.09
N ILE A 57 9.65 12.35 10.18
CA ILE A 57 9.87 13.37 9.14
C ILE A 57 8.59 13.61 8.34
N SER A 58 7.99 12.55 7.78
CA SER A 58 6.74 12.68 7.01
C SER A 58 5.62 13.34 7.83
N THR A 59 5.44 12.96 9.10
CA THR A 59 4.40 13.55 9.96
C THR A 59 4.67 14.99 10.33
N MET A 60 5.94 15.38 10.54
CA MET A 60 6.34 16.75 10.85
C MET A 60 6.03 17.68 9.67
N PHE A 61 6.41 17.28 8.46
CA PHE A 61 6.10 18.05 7.25
C PHE A 61 4.59 18.13 6.98
N LYS A 62 3.83 17.06 7.25
CA LYS A 62 2.36 17.11 7.18
C LYS A 62 1.74 18.13 8.13
N LYS A 63 2.29 18.29 9.34
CA LYS A 63 1.82 19.33 10.28
C LYS A 63 2.08 20.75 9.76
N MET A 64 3.10 20.92 8.91
CA MET A 64 3.41 22.19 8.24
C MET A 64 2.64 22.38 6.91
N GLY A 65 1.69 21.51 6.60
CA GLY A 65 0.90 21.58 5.36
C GLY A 65 1.59 21.00 4.12
N ILE A 66 2.78 20.38 4.28
CA ILE A 66 3.54 19.79 3.19
C ILE A 66 3.28 18.28 3.13
N ASN A 67 2.61 17.84 2.07
CA ASN A 67 2.31 16.42 1.85
C ASN A 67 3.50 15.72 1.20
N LEU A 68 4.42 15.20 2.02
CA LEU A 68 5.60 14.45 1.61
C LEU A 68 5.33 12.94 1.54
N SER A 69 5.74 12.31 0.44
CA SER A 69 5.63 10.85 0.29
C SER A 69 6.66 10.13 1.17
N LEU A 70 6.43 8.83 1.44
CA LEU A 70 7.35 8.02 2.24
C LEU A 70 8.72 7.87 1.57
N VAL A 71 8.75 7.81 0.23
CA VAL A 71 9.99 7.71 -0.55
C VAL A 71 10.80 9.00 -0.40
N GLN A 72 10.14 10.15 -0.56
CA GLN A 72 10.76 11.46 -0.39
C GLN A 72 11.30 11.66 1.04
N SER A 73 10.56 11.20 2.05
CA SER A 73 10.99 11.27 3.45
C SER A 73 12.25 10.43 3.72
N LYS A 74 12.43 9.29 3.04
CA LYS A 74 13.67 8.49 3.10
C LYS A 74 14.86 9.22 2.46
N ILE A 75 14.64 9.87 1.32
CA ILE A 75 15.66 10.66 0.64
C ILE A 75 16.16 11.78 1.56
N ILE A 76 15.23 12.52 2.17
CA ILE A 76 15.58 13.57 3.14
C ILE A 76 16.36 12.98 4.32
N ALA A 77 15.86 11.91 4.94
CA ALA A 77 16.53 11.28 6.09
C ALA A 77 17.96 10.84 5.77
N GLY A 78 18.17 10.19 4.62
CA GLY A 78 19.48 9.69 4.20
C GLY A 78 20.46 10.80 3.87
N VAL A 79 20.01 11.84 3.14
CA VAL A 79 20.88 12.97 2.78
C VAL A 79 21.20 13.83 3.99
N THR A 80 20.24 14.07 4.90
CA THR A 80 20.49 14.80 6.14
C THR A 80 21.50 14.06 7.03
N ALA A 81 21.40 12.73 7.14
CA ALA A 81 22.38 11.95 7.90
C ALA A 81 23.81 12.10 7.33
N ALA A 82 23.97 12.10 6.00
CA ALA A 82 25.25 12.32 5.34
C ALA A 82 25.76 13.77 5.44
N ALA A 83 24.85 14.75 5.48
CA ALA A 83 25.22 16.15 5.65
C ALA A 83 25.68 16.45 7.09
N VAL A 84 24.99 15.90 8.09
CA VAL A 84 25.35 16.05 9.51
C VAL A 84 26.73 15.42 9.80
N SER A 85 27.07 14.30 9.15
CA SER A 85 28.39 13.69 9.33
C SER A 85 29.54 14.47 8.68
N THR A 86 29.26 15.33 7.69
CA THR A 86 30.29 16.07 6.95
C THR A 86 30.55 17.48 7.46
N GLY A 87 29.72 18.01 8.36
CA GLY A 87 29.99 19.20 9.18
C GLY A 87 30.23 20.53 8.44
N SER A 88 30.10 20.58 7.11
CA SER A 88 30.46 21.74 6.30
C SER A 88 29.25 22.48 5.72
N ALA A 89 29.26 23.81 5.79
CA ALA A 89 28.20 24.66 5.25
C ALA A 89 28.03 24.50 3.72
N GLY A 90 29.12 24.25 2.99
CA GLY A 90 29.08 23.96 1.55
C GLY A 90 28.41 22.61 1.22
N GLY A 91 28.51 21.63 2.13
CA GLY A 91 27.82 20.35 2.01
C GLY A 91 26.29 20.50 2.10
N ALA A 92 25.81 21.39 2.97
CA ALA A 92 24.37 21.63 3.15
C ALA A 92 23.69 22.18 1.89
N TYR A 93 24.33 23.11 1.18
CA TYR A 93 23.79 23.65 -0.06
C TYR A 93 23.69 22.60 -1.17
N LYS A 94 24.77 21.81 -1.37
CA LYS A 94 24.77 20.71 -2.35
C LYS A 94 23.76 19.62 -1.98
N ALA A 95 23.63 19.31 -0.69
CA ALA A 95 22.64 18.37 -0.17
C ALA A 95 21.21 18.84 -0.48
N ALA A 96 20.90 20.12 -0.29
CA ALA A 96 19.59 20.69 -0.60
C ALA A 96 19.27 20.59 -2.10
N LEU A 97 20.22 20.92 -2.98
CA LEU A 97 20.06 20.76 -4.43
C LEU A 97 19.84 19.29 -4.83
N TYR A 98 20.59 18.38 -4.21
CA TYR A 98 20.45 16.95 -4.45
C TYR A 98 19.09 16.42 -4.00
N ILE A 99 18.61 16.84 -2.83
CA ILE A 99 17.26 16.51 -2.34
C ILE A 99 16.20 17.01 -3.31
N LYS A 100 16.28 18.28 -3.76
CA LYS A 100 15.32 18.84 -4.73
C LYS A 100 15.28 18.02 -6.01
N LYS A 101 16.45 17.69 -6.57
CA LYS A 101 16.56 16.85 -7.78
C LYS A 101 15.94 15.48 -7.55
N LYS A 102 16.32 14.77 -6.49
CA LYS A 102 15.84 13.41 -6.19
C LYS A 102 14.35 13.35 -5.85
N ILE A 103 13.81 14.37 -5.18
CA ILE A 103 12.38 14.48 -4.94
C ILE A 103 11.63 14.63 -6.28
N SER A 104 12.12 15.48 -7.18
CA SER A 104 11.48 15.67 -8.50
C SER A 104 11.52 14.40 -9.35
N GLU A 105 12.63 13.65 -9.33
CA GLU A 105 12.75 12.35 -9.99
C GLU A 105 11.79 11.33 -9.36
N SER A 106 11.75 11.26 -8.02
CA SER A 106 10.86 10.34 -7.32
C SER A 106 9.38 10.64 -7.56
N LYS A 107 9.03 11.92 -7.71
CA LYS A 107 7.66 12.34 -8.05
C LYS A 107 7.27 11.87 -9.45
N LYS A 108 8.16 12.00 -10.44
CA LYS A 108 7.93 11.46 -11.80
C LYS A 108 7.74 9.96 -11.78
N VAL A 109 8.58 9.23 -11.03
CA VAL A 109 8.48 7.77 -10.89
C VAL A 109 7.21 7.37 -10.13
N GLU A 110 6.79 8.14 -9.12
CA GLU A 110 5.57 7.88 -8.34
C GLU A 110 4.32 8.18 -9.19
N GLU A 111 4.32 9.25 -10.00
CA GLU A 111 3.28 9.54 -10.99
C GLU A 111 3.25 8.51 -12.13
N GLU A 112 4.40 8.07 -12.65
CA GLU A 112 4.50 6.98 -13.63
C GLU A 112 4.06 5.66 -13.04
N ARG A 113 4.28 5.43 -11.74
CA ARG A 113 3.80 4.23 -11.04
C ARG A 113 2.31 4.30 -10.75
N GLU A 114 1.77 5.46 -10.39
CA GLU A 114 0.33 5.67 -10.24
C GLU A 114 -0.39 5.56 -11.58
N ARG A 115 0.20 6.11 -12.65
CA ARG A 115 -0.25 5.92 -14.03
C ARG A 115 -0.10 4.48 -14.44
N ALA A 116 1.02 3.82 -14.19
CA ALA A 116 1.18 2.40 -14.46
C ALA A 116 0.26 1.54 -13.58
N VAL A 117 -0.19 1.97 -12.40
CA VAL A 117 -1.23 1.23 -11.64
C VAL A 117 -2.62 1.47 -12.24
N ALA A 118 -2.86 2.64 -12.82
CA ALA A 118 -4.07 2.96 -13.59
C ALA A 118 -4.07 2.35 -15.01
N ASP A 119 -2.90 2.12 -15.60
CA ASP A 119 -2.63 1.67 -16.98
C ASP A 119 -2.15 0.21 -17.03
N ASN A 120 -1.74 -0.38 -15.89
CA ASN A 120 -1.79 -1.83 -15.62
C ASN A 120 -3.22 -2.28 -15.33
N GLY A 121 -4.21 -1.62 -15.94
CA GLY A 121 -5.44 -2.29 -16.29
C GLY A 121 -5.07 -3.42 -17.23
N ALA A 122 -4.71 -4.59 -16.68
CA ALA A 122 -5.13 -5.82 -17.33
C ALA A 122 -6.59 -5.57 -17.75
N PRO A 123 -6.96 -5.82 -19.01
CA PRO A 123 -8.29 -5.48 -19.50
C PRO A 123 -9.32 -5.94 -18.47
N VAL A 124 -10.37 -5.16 -18.24
CA VAL A 124 -11.43 -5.59 -17.33
C VAL A 124 -12.13 -6.77 -18.02
N LEU A 125 -11.62 -7.97 -17.78
CA LEU A 125 -12.15 -9.22 -18.31
C LEU A 125 -13.25 -9.63 -17.33
N ILE A 126 -14.48 -9.23 -17.63
CA ILE A 126 -15.65 -9.40 -16.77
C ILE A 126 -16.16 -10.86 -16.87
N THR A 127 -15.84 -11.56 -17.97
CA THR A 127 -16.28 -12.94 -18.21
C THR A 127 -15.11 -13.92 -18.30
N HIS A 128 -15.38 -15.20 -17.98
CA HIS A 128 -14.41 -16.28 -18.13
C HIS A 128 -13.97 -16.50 -19.59
N GLU A 129 -14.87 -16.24 -20.53
CA GLU A 129 -14.58 -16.30 -21.98
C GLU A 129 -13.56 -15.23 -22.36
N GLN A 130 -13.72 -13.99 -21.88
CA GLN A 130 -12.75 -12.92 -22.10
C GLN A 130 -11.36 -13.25 -21.51
N ILE A 131 -11.31 -13.91 -20.36
CA ILE A 131 -10.06 -14.39 -19.76
C ILE A 131 -9.42 -15.49 -20.63
N LYS A 132 -10.22 -16.45 -21.09
CA LYS A 132 -9.78 -17.53 -21.97
C LYS A 132 -9.25 -16.98 -23.29
N ASP A 133 -9.94 -16.01 -23.89
CA ASP A 133 -9.56 -15.42 -25.18
C ASP A 133 -8.28 -14.58 -25.06
N TYR A 134 -8.14 -13.80 -23.98
CA TYR A 134 -7.00 -12.91 -23.80
C TYR A 134 -5.71 -13.65 -23.41
N TYR A 135 -5.80 -14.68 -22.56
CA TYR A 135 -4.63 -15.45 -22.11
C TYR A 135 -4.46 -16.80 -22.82
N HIS A 136 -5.36 -17.14 -23.74
CA HIS A 136 -5.47 -18.46 -24.39
C HIS A 136 -5.54 -19.64 -23.41
N LYS A 137 -5.95 -19.37 -22.17
CA LYS A 137 -6.04 -20.38 -21.11
C LYS A 137 -7.01 -19.97 -20.02
N LEU A 138 -7.65 -20.97 -19.42
CA LEU A 138 -8.50 -20.82 -18.25
C LEU A 138 -8.21 -21.97 -17.29
N GLU A 139 -7.88 -21.62 -16.05
CA GLU A 139 -7.41 -22.55 -15.03
C GLU A 139 -8.33 -22.49 -13.81
N GLU A 140 -8.55 -23.66 -13.20
CA GLU A 140 -9.21 -23.81 -11.90
C GLU A 140 -8.13 -24.06 -10.84
N VAL A 141 -7.95 -23.08 -9.96
CA VAL A 141 -6.97 -23.10 -8.87
C VAL A 141 -7.69 -23.50 -7.58
N ASN A 142 -7.36 -24.69 -7.07
CA ASN A 142 -7.89 -25.21 -5.81
C ASN A 142 -6.99 -24.76 -4.67
N LEU A 143 -7.56 -24.10 -3.66
CA LEU A 143 -6.84 -23.66 -2.48
C LEU A 143 -6.89 -24.68 -1.33
N ASP A 144 -5.99 -24.52 -0.37
CA ASP A 144 -5.86 -25.35 0.84
C ASP A 144 -7.06 -25.24 1.79
N ASP A 145 -7.72 -24.08 1.80
CA ASP A 145 -8.97 -23.82 2.53
C ASP A 145 -10.22 -24.43 1.87
N GLY A 146 -10.05 -25.12 0.72
CA GLY A 146 -11.13 -25.75 -0.04
C GLY A 146 -11.85 -24.80 -1.00
N SER A 147 -11.48 -23.51 -1.02
CA SER A 147 -12.01 -22.56 -2.00
C SER A 147 -11.43 -22.81 -3.39
N ARG A 148 -12.17 -22.35 -4.40
CA ARG A 148 -11.83 -22.54 -5.82
C ARG A 148 -11.81 -21.20 -6.52
N LEU A 149 -10.76 -20.94 -7.27
CA LEU A 149 -10.60 -19.75 -8.08
C LEU A 149 -10.58 -20.15 -9.55
N ILE A 150 -11.35 -19.44 -10.37
CA ILE A 150 -11.35 -19.64 -11.82
C ILE A 150 -10.74 -18.40 -12.46
N GLY A 151 -9.70 -18.60 -13.27
CA GLY A 151 -8.95 -17.51 -13.88
C GLY A 151 -7.71 -17.97 -14.62
N ALA A 152 -6.86 -17.05 -15.04
CA ALA A 152 -5.58 -17.36 -15.66
C ALA A 152 -4.43 -17.05 -14.68
N VAL A 153 -3.56 -18.02 -14.41
CA VAL A 153 -2.31 -17.79 -13.67
C VAL A 153 -1.34 -17.07 -14.59
N ILE A 154 -1.18 -15.76 -14.37
CA ILE A 154 -0.36 -14.89 -15.23
C ILE A 154 1.10 -14.80 -14.77
N TYR A 155 1.37 -15.14 -13.51
CA TYR A 155 2.70 -15.14 -12.94
C TYR A 155 2.74 -16.09 -11.73
N GLN A 156 3.84 -16.82 -11.57
CA GLN A 156 4.07 -17.68 -10.41
C GLN A 156 5.55 -17.69 -10.05
N ASP A 157 5.86 -17.44 -8.78
CA ASP A 157 7.20 -17.65 -8.22
C ASP A 157 7.16 -18.61 -7.03
N ARG A 158 8.25 -18.72 -6.26
CA ARG A 158 8.34 -19.63 -5.10
C ARG A 158 7.47 -19.20 -3.90
N ARG A 159 6.89 -18.00 -3.91
CA ARG A 159 6.16 -17.40 -2.79
C ARG A 159 4.73 -17.07 -3.15
N ILE A 160 4.49 -16.50 -4.33
CA ILE A 160 3.20 -15.98 -4.77
C ILE A 160 2.85 -16.43 -6.19
N ALA A 161 1.56 -16.63 -6.43
CA ALA A 161 0.95 -16.74 -7.74
C ALA A 161 0.01 -15.54 -7.94
N ARG A 162 0.03 -14.97 -9.14
CA ARG A 162 -0.91 -13.94 -9.59
C ARG A 162 -1.91 -14.58 -10.53
N ILE A 163 -3.18 -14.42 -10.20
CA ILE A 163 -4.29 -15.04 -10.93
C ILE A 163 -5.22 -13.92 -11.39
N HIS A 164 -5.45 -13.83 -12.69
CA HIS A 164 -6.46 -12.93 -13.25
C HIS A 164 -7.81 -13.64 -13.24
N THR A 165 -8.72 -13.16 -12.40
CA THR A 165 -10.10 -13.65 -12.27
C THR A 165 -11.10 -12.62 -12.78
N ILE A 166 -12.38 -12.97 -12.88
CA ILE A 166 -13.45 -12.01 -13.22
C ILE A 166 -13.56 -10.82 -12.23
N HIS A 167 -12.99 -10.96 -11.03
CA HIS A 167 -12.93 -9.91 -10.01
C HIS A 167 -11.62 -9.10 -10.08
N GLY A 168 -10.80 -9.32 -11.11
CA GLY A 168 -9.49 -8.72 -11.30
C GLY A 168 -8.32 -9.64 -10.90
N VAL A 169 -7.13 -9.05 -10.82
CA VAL A 169 -5.89 -9.77 -10.49
C VAL A 169 -5.76 -9.90 -8.98
N ILE A 170 -5.65 -11.15 -8.52
CA ILE A 170 -5.45 -11.50 -7.11
C ILE A 170 -4.08 -12.15 -6.91
N GLU A 171 -3.48 -11.94 -5.73
CA GLU A 171 -2.22 -12.57 -5.34
C GLU A 171 -2.49 -13.64 -4.28
N VAL A 172 -2.07 -14.87 -4.56
CA VAL A 172 -2.28 -16.03 -3.68
C VAL A 172 -0.92 -16.64 -3.32
N PRO A 173 -0.64 -16.96 -2.05
CA PRO A 173 0.57 -17.68 -1.68
C PRO A 173 0.62 -19.07 -2.34
N VAL A 174 1.75 -19.45 -2.94
CA VAL A 174 1.87 -20.77 -3.61
C VAL A 174 1.66 -21.93 -2.64
N LYS A 175 2.00 -21.75 -1.36
CA LYS A 175 1.74 -22.74 -0.31
C LYS A 175 0.25 -23.04 -0.09
N SER A 176 -0.61 -22.08 -0.42
CA SER A 176 -2.06 -22.23 -0.30
C SER A 176 -2.68 -22.83 -1.55
N ILE A 177 -1.91 -23.12 -2.61
CA ILE A 177 -2.42 -23.74 -3.83
C ILE A 177 -2.24 -25.26 -3.71
N LYS A 178 -3.36 -25.96 -3.64
CA LYS A 178 -3.41 -27.43 -3.58
C LYS A 178 -3.25 -28.05 -4.96
N GLY A 179 -3.73 -27.39 -6.00
CA GLY A 179 -3.60 -27.85 -7.39
C GLY A 179 -4.16 -26.86 -8.39
N ILE A 180 -3.65 -26.92 -9.63
CA ILE A 180 -4.09 -26.10 -10.76
C ILE A 180 -4.54 -27.07 -11.86
N LEU A 181 -5.79 -26.93 -12.30
CA LEU A 181 -6.37 -27.75 -13.38
C LEU A 181 -6.65 -26.87 -14.58
N ILE A 182 -6.17 -27.27 -15.76
CA ILE A 182 -6.48 -26.58 -17.01
C ILE A 182 -7.89 -26.98 -17.44
N LYS A 183 -8.75 -25.99 -17.69
CA LYS A 183 -10.14 -26.22 -18.07
C LYS A 183 -10.26 -26.15 -19.60
N GLU A 184 -9.96 -27.26 -20.27
CA GLU A 184 -10.27 -27.44 -21.69
C GLU A 184 -11.69 -28.00 -21.83
N ARG A 185 -12.64 -27.13 -22.11
CA ARG A 185 -13.92 -27.47 -22.76
C ARG A 185 -14.33 -26.34 -23.69
#